data_AF-A0A945E9C7-F1
#
_entry.id   AF-A0A945E9C7-F1
#
_cell.length_a   1.000
_cell.length_b   1.000
_cell.length_c   1.000
_cell.angle_alpha   90.00
_cell.angle_beta   90.00
_cell.angle_gamma   90.00
#
_symmetry.space_group_name_H-M   'P 1'
#
loop_
_entity.id
_entity.type
_entity.pdbx_description
1 polymer ?
#
loop_
_entity_poly.entity_id
_entity_poly.type
_entity_poly.pdbx_seq_one_letter_code
_entity_poly.pdbx_strand_id
1 'polypeptide(L)'
;MEKLAKEFDVTVTPEDLDAAVQSQIDQLENADEYAENVEKYFGWDVETFKQNIIYIEVLRDNLIEAGIPKKVAEEKAQKVLAKVNKGKQSFEELAKEFSDDPGSSENGGDLGFFGKGVMVEAFENAVFALEVGQISDLVETEFGYHIIKVEDRRVDGENEQVQASHILIASENDFAVFFEDYKNELKIKNFISK
;
A
#
# COMPACT_ATOMS: atom_id res chain seq x y z
N MET A 1 -4.47 9.43 -8.11
CA MET A 1 -3.41 9.00 -9.05
C MET A 1 -2.99 10.08 -10.05
N GLU A 2 -3.91 10.77 -10.74
CA GLU A 2 -3.55 11.80 -11.75
C GLU A 2 -2.60 12.90 -11.26
N LYS A 3 -2.79 13.37 -10.02
CA LYS A 3 -1.87 14.33 -9.40
C LYS A 3 -0.44 13.78 -9.31
N LEU A 4 -0.29 12.53 -8.87
CA LEU A 4 1.01 11.85 -8.79
C LEU A 4 1.60 11.66 -10.18
N ALA A 5 0.78 11.25 -11.14
CA ALA A 5 1.21 11.10 -12.53
C ALA A 5 1.76 12.40 -13.12
N LYS A 6 1.08 13.53 -12.86
CA LYS A 6 1.59 14.85 -13.23
C LYS A 6 2.87 15.24 -12.49
N GLU A 7 2.96 14.90 -11.20
CA GLU A 7 4.12 15.21 -10.36
C GLU A 7 5.38 14.43 -10.79
N PHE A 8 5.20 13.19 -11.21
CA PHE A 8 6.27 12.26 -11.58
C PHE A 8 6.42 12.06 -13.10
N ASP A 9 5.73 12.87 -13.91
CA ASP A 9 5.75 12.81 -15.38
C ASP A 9 5.41 11.40 -15.94
N VAL A 10 4.45 10.72 -15.30
CA VAL A 10 3.90 9.44 -15.75
C VAL A 10 2.68 9.72 -16.63
N THR A 11 2.67 9.13 -17.82
CA THR A 11 1.62 9.36 -18.82
C THR A 11 0.93 8.07 -19.21
N VAL A 12 -0.29 8.19 -19.75
CA VAL A 12 -1.00 7.12 -20.43
C VAL A 12 -1.25 7.58 -21.86
N THR A 13 -0.80 6.78 -22.83
CA THR A 13 -0.96 7.06 -24.25
C THR A 13 -2.23 6.39 -24.80
N PRO A 14 -2.80 6.88 -25.92
CA PRO A 14 -3.87 6.17 -26.61
C PRO A 14 -3.51 4.72 -26.95
N GLU A 15 -2.26 4.49 -27.33
CA GLU A 15 -1.74 3.16 -27.65
C GLU A 15 -1.76 2.22 -26.43
N ASP A 16 -1.45 2.71 -25.23
CA ASP A 16 -1.53 1.91 -24.00
C ASP A 16 -2.98 1.47 -23.71
N LEU A 17 -3.94 2.39 -23.92
CA LEU A 17 -5.37 2.10 -23.72
C LEU A 17 -5.88 1.07 -24.73
N ASP A 18 -5.52 1.24 -26.00
CA ASP A 18 -5.95 0.34 -27.06
C ASP A 18 -5.32 -1.05 -26.86
N ALA A 19 -4.05 -1.13 -26.44
CA ALA A 19 -3.40 -2.38 -26.09
C ALA A 19 -4.06 -3.08 -24.89
N ALA A 20 -4.44 -2.33 -23.86
CA ALA A 20 -5.14 -2.88 -22.69
C ALA A 20 -6.53 -3.43 -23.05
N VAL A 21 -7.32 -2.70 -23.86
CA VAL A 21 -8.61 -3.19 -24.38
C VAL A 21 -8.41 -4.43 -25.25
N GLN A 22 -7.44 -4.42 -26.16
CA GLN A 22 -7.16 -5.57 -27.01
C GLN A 22 -6.75 -6.79 -26.19
N SER A 23 -5.94 -6.63 -25.14
CA SER A 23 -5.59 -7.73 -24.24
C SER A 23 -6.80 -8.33 -23.52
N GLN A 24 -7.81 -7.53 -23.16
CA GLN A 24 -9.04 -8.05 -22.54
C GLN A 24 -9.91 -8.79 -23.57
N ILE A 25 -9.99 -8.28 -24.81
CA ILE A 25 -10.67 -8.96 -25.92
C ILE A 25 -10.01 -10.30 -26.22
N ASP A 26 -8.67 -10.34 -26.27
CA ASP A 26 -7.90 -11.56 -26.54
C ASP A 26 -8.11 -12.62 -25.45
N GLN A 27 -8.25 -12.22 -24.18
CA GLN A 27 -8.58 -13.13 -23.07
C GLN A 27 -9.99 -13.74 -23.16
N LEU A 28 -10.94 -12.99 -23.74
CA LEU A 28 -12.29 -13.48 -24.00
C LEU A 28 -12.42 -14.20 -25.34
N GLU A 29 -11.41 -14.09 -26.20
CA GLU A 29 -11.39 -14.58 -27.59
C GLU A 29 -12.58 -14.05 -28.45
N ASN A 30 -13.23 -12.96 -28.02
CA ASN A 30 -14.47 -12.46 -28.63
C ASN A 30 -14.72 -10.96 -28.35
N ALA A 31 -14.59 -10.13 -29.39
CA ALA A 31 -14.77 -8.67 -29.29
C ALA A 31 -16.24 -8.25 -29.09
N ASP A 32 -17.20 -8.97 -29.68
CA ASP A 32 -18.62 -8.66 -29.53
C ASP A 32 -19.07 -8.96 -28.10
N GLU A 33 -18.65 -10.10 -27.55
CA GLU A 33 -18.93 -10.47 -26.16
C GLU A 33 -18.28 -9.49 -25.16
N TYR A 34 -17.09 -8.98 -25.46
CA TYR A 34 -16.47 -7.92 -24.66
C TYR A 34 -17.37 -6.67 -24.62
N ALA A 35 -17.81 -6.17 -25.78
CA ALA A 35 -18.67 -5.00 -25.86
C ALA A 35 -20.02 -5.22 -25.15
N GLU A 36 -20.65 -6.40 -25.32
CA GLU A 36 -21.88 -6.76 -24.61
C GLU A 36 -21.70 -6.80 -23.10
N ASN A 37 -20.56 -7.32 -22.61
CA ASN A 37 -20.25 -7.34 -21.18
C ASN A 37 -20.05 -5.93 -20.64
N VAL A 38 -19.35 -5.06 -21.37
CA VAL A 38 -19.16 -3.65 -20.99
C VAL A 38 -20.52 -2.96 -20.86
N GLU A 39 -21.41 -3.10 -21.85
CA GLU A 39 -22.76 -2.53 -21.78
C GLU A 39 -23.58 -3.13 -20.64
N LYS A 40 -23.56 -4.45 -20.46
CA LYS A 40 -24.34 -5.15 -19.45
C LYS A 40 -23.96 -4.80 -18.02
N TYR A 41 -22.66 -4.73 -17.72
CA TYR A 41 -22.16 -4.53 -16.35
C TYR A 41 -22.00 -3.05 -16.00
N PHE A 42 -21.64 -2.21 -16.97
CA PHE A 42 -21.34 -0.80 -16.73
C PHE A 42 -22.37 0.16 -17.33
N GLY A 43 -23.20 -0.28 -18.28
CA GLY A 43 -24.16 0.57 -18.98
C GLY A 43 -23.49 1.55 -19.95
N TRP A 44 -22.29 1.22 -20.41
CA TRP A 44 -21.42 2.08 -21.22
C TRP A 44 -21.07 1.40 -22.54
N ASP A 45 -20.66 2.20 -23.53
CA ASP A 45 -19.94 1.69 -24.70
C ASP A 45 -18.46 1.46 -24.36
N VAL A 46 -17.75 0.75 -25.25
CA VAL A 46 -16.33 0.42 -25.06
C VAL A 46 -15.46 1.67 -24.94
N GLU A 47 -15.76 2.75 -25.67
CA GLU A 47 -14.96 3.97 -25.61
C GLU A 47 -15.12 4.68 -24.26
N THR A 48 -16.35 4.78 -23.76
CA THR A 48 -16.63 5.34 -22.42
C THR A 48 -15.99 4.47 -21.34
N PHE A 49 -16.07 3.15 -21.46
CA PHE A 49 -15.40 2.24 -20.54
C PHE A 49 -13.87 2.39 -20.58
N LYS A 50 -13.29 2.54 -21.77
CA LYS A 50 -11.86 2.77 -21.98
C LYS A 50 -11.40 4.05 -21.27
N GLN A 51 -12.13 5.15 -21.43
CA GLN A 51 -11.75 6.44 -20.83
C GLN A 51 -11.95 6.51 -19.31
N ASN A 52 -12.89 5.73 -18.75
CA ASN A 52 -13.19 5.78 -17.31
C ASN A 52 -12.49 4.69 -16.51
N ILE A 53 -12.45 3.44 -17.01
CA ILE A 53 -11.91 2.29 -16.26
C ILE A 53 -10.50 1.96 -16.73
N ILE A 54 -10.33 1.68 -18.03
CA ILE A 54 -9.03 1.26 -18.56
C ILE A 54 -7.96 2.32 -18.34
N TYR A 55 -8.29 3.61 -18.54
CA TYR A 55 -7.36 4.70 -18.27
C TYR A 55 -6.82 4.69 -16.84
N ILE A 56 -7.68 4.46 -15.85
CA ILE A 56 -7.28 4.44 -14.45
C ILE A 56 -6.47 3.18 -14.11
N GLU A 57 -6.80 2.03 -14.71
CA GLU A 57 -6.03 0.79 -14.57
C GLU A 57 -4.62 0.94 -15.15
N VAL A 58 -4.51 1.41 -16.39
CA VAL A 58 -3.23 1.65 -17.05
C VAL A 58 -2.42 2.71 -16.31
N LEU A 59 -3.06 3.80 -15.86
CA LEU A 59 -2.38 4.83 -15.07
C LEU A 59 -1.81 4.27 -13.76
N ARG A 60 -2.56 3.41 -13.07
CA ARG A 60 -2.10 2.73 -11.86
C ARG A 60 -0.88 1.88 -12.16
N ASP A 61 -0.95 1.06 -13.20
CA ASP A 61 0.10 0.12 -13.55
C ASP A 61 1.39 0.86 -13.96
N ASN A 62 1.27 1.94 -14.75
CA ASN A 62 2.39 2.82 -15.10
C ASN A 62 3.02 3.47 -13.85
N LEU A 63 2.22 3.86 -12.86
CA LEU A 63 2.74 4.40 -11.59
C LEU A 63 3.47 3.34 -10.76
N ILE A 64 2.94 2.11 -10.72
CA ILE A 64 3.58 0.97 -10.05
C ILE A 64 4.91 0.64 -10.72
N GLU A 65 4.94 0.53 -12.05
CA GLU A 65 6.16 0.24 -12.82
C GLU A 65 7.22 1.33 -12.62
N ALA A 66 6.80 2.60 -12.55
CA ALA A 66 7.69 3.72 -12.23
C ALA A 66 8.17 3.77 -10.76
N GLY A 67 7.75 2.82 -9.92
CA GLY A 67 8.12 2.72 -8.51
C GLY A 67 7.58 3.87 -7.65
N ILE A 68 6.52 4.54 -8.10
CA ILE A 68 5.95 5.70 -7.41
C ILE A 68 5.33 5.34 -6.06
N PRO A 69 4.57 4.23 -5.90
CA PRO A 69 4.00 3.88 -4.60
C PRO A 69 5.05 3.78 -3.49
N LYS A 70 6.19 3.12 -3.79
CA LYS A 70 7.32 3.03 -2.87
C LYS A 70 7.89 4.40 -2.50
N LYS A 71 8.09 5.31 -3.46
CA LYS A 71 8.61 6.67 -3.20
C LYS A 71 7.65 7.47 -2.31
N VAL A 72 6.36 7.41 -2.59
CA VAL A 72 5.33 8.09 -1.80
C VAL A 72 5.30 7.55 -0.37
N ALA A 73 5.36 6.23 -0.19
CA ALA A 73 5.42 5.60 1.12
C ALA A 73 6.70 5.98 1.88
N GLU A 74 7.85 6.03 1.20
CA GLU A 74 9.12 6.48 1.81
C GLU A 74 9.01 7.91 2.32
N GLU A 75 8.51 8.84 1.50
CA GLU A 75 8.34 10.24 1.90
C GLU A 75 7.35 10.40 3.05
N LYS A 76 6.26 9.63 3.08
CA LYS A 76 5.29 9.59 4.18
C LYS A 76 5.96 9.05 5.44
N ALA A 77 6.73 7.96 5.35
CA ALA A 77 7.47 7.38 6.46
C ALA A 77 8.53 8.34 7.02
N GLN A 78 9.29 9.03 6.17
CA GLN A 78 10.25 10.06 6.60
C GLN A 78 9.56 11.19 7.39
N LYS A 79 8.39 11.64 6.95
CA LYS A 79 7.59 12.65 7.66
C LYS A 79 7.11 12.15 9.01
N VAL A 80 6.68 10.89 9.10
CA VAL A 80 6.24 10.27 10.36
C VAL A 80 7.41 10.05 11.32
N LEU A 81 8.56 9.55 10.85
CA LEU A 81 9.77 9.41 11.66
C LEU A 81 10.21 10.77 12.21
N ALA A 82 10.13 11.83 11.41
CA ALA A 82 10.41 13.18 11.89
C ALA A 82 9.41 13.68 12.96
N LYS A 83 8.16 13.20 12.96
CA LYS A 83 7.19 13.47 14.06
C LYS A 83 7.55 12.69 15.32
N VAL A 84 7.87 11.40 15.17
CA VAL A 84 8.32 10.53 16.27
C VAL A 84 9.53 11.15 16.97
N ASN A 85 10.56 11.53 16.21
CA ASN A 85 11.80 12.12 16.75
C ASN A 85 11.60 13.51 17.39
N LYS A 86 10.53 14.24 17.03
CA LYS A 86 10.19 15.50 17.70
C LYS A 86 9.56 15.29 19.08
N GLY A 87 9.02 14.12 19.38
CA GLY A 87 8.47 13.75 20.69
C GLY A 87 7.27 14.59 21.15
N LYS A 88 6.53 15.24 20.25
CA LYS A 88 5.34 16.03 20.59
C LYS A 88 4.08 15.20 20.83
N GLN A 89 3.99 14.06 20.15
CA GLN A 89 2.98 13.02 20.31
C GLN A 89 3.70 11.75 20.76
N SER A 90 3.03 10.89 21.50
CA SER A 90 3.54 9.57 21.84
C SER A 90 3.66 8.69 20.60
N PHE A 91 4.50 7.66 20.67
CA PHE A 91 4.64 6.67 19.61
C PHE A 91 3.31 5.97 19.33
N GLU A 92 2.57 5.61 20.39
CA GLU A 92 1.24 5.01 20.31
C GLU A 92 0.23 5.89 19.56
N GLU A 93 0.19 7.20 19.86
CA GLU A 93 -0.69 8.13 19.13
C GLU A 93 -0.34 8.21 17.65
N LEU A 94 0.95 8.25 17.32
CA LEU A 94 1.40 8.28 15.93
C LEU A 94 1.16 6.95 15.21
N ALA A 95 1.26 5.82 15.90
CA ALA A 95 0.93 4.51 15.34
C ALA A 95 -0.56 4.40 15.02
N LYS A 96 -1.44 4.87 15.93
CA LYS A 96 -2.89 4.95 15.69
C LYS A 96 -3.24 5.89 14.53
N GLU A 97 -2.52 7.00 14.39
CA GLU A 97 -2.81 8.01 13.36
C GLU A 97 -2.27 7.62 11.98
N PHE A 98 -1.13 6.94 11.90
CA PHE A 98 -0.37 6.77 10.66
C PHE A 98 -0.09 5.33 10.24
N SER A 99 -0.20 4.34 11.13
CA SER A 99 0.14 2.96 10.78
C SER A 99 -0.93 2.34 9.91
N ASP A 100 -0.49 1.82 8.77
CA ASP A 100 -1.29 1.06 7.82
C ASP A 100 -1.38 -0.43 8.21
N ASP A 101 -0.78 -0.86 9.33
CA ASP A 101 -0.92 -2.23 9.85
C ASP A 101 -2.25 -2.42 10.63
N PRO A 102 -3.23 -3.16 10.08
CA PRO A 102 -4.52 -3.36 10.74
C PRO A 102 -4.44 -4.20 12.02
N GLY A 103 -3.35 -4.97 12.21
CA GLY A 103 -3.19 -5.85 13.37
C GLY A 103 -2.80 -5.10 14.64
N SER A 104 -2.04 -4.02 14.52
CA SER A 104 -1.47 -3.30 15.67
C SER A 104 -1.79 -1.81 15.71
N SER A 105 -2.21 -1.16 14.62
CA SER A 105 -2.41 0.30 14.57
C SER A 105 -3.34 0.82 15.68
N GLU A 106 -4.51 0.23 15.83
CA GLU A 106 -5.51 0.58 16.85
C GLU A 106 -5.00 0.34 18.29
N ASN A 107 -4.00 -0.52 18.47
CA ASN A 107 -3.34 -0.78 19.75
C ASN A 107 -1.97 -0.08 19.85
N GLY A 108 -1.78 1.04 19.16
CA GLY A 108 -0.56 1.83 19.30
C GLY A 108 0.67 1.22 18.64
N GLY A 109 0.48 0.29 17.71
CA GLY A 109 1.55 -0.41 17.04
C GLY A 109 2.14 -1.57 17.84
N ASP A 110 1.59 -1.92 19.01
CA ASP A 110 2.14 -2.97 19.88
C ASP A 110 2.01 -4.35 19.25
N LEU A 111 3.15 -5.05 19.11
CA LEU A 111 3.26 -6.40 18.56
C LEU A 111 3.38 -7.47 19.67
N GLY A 112 3.44 -7.05 20.94
CA GLY A 112 3.72 -7.93 22.06
C GLY A 112 5.14 -8.52 22.01
N PHE A 113 5.37 -9.56 22.81
CA PHE A 113 6.66 -10.27 22.83
C PHE A 113 6.73 -11.30 21.69
N PHE A 114 7.81 -11.24 20.92
CA PHE A 114 8.14 -12.24 19.90
C PHE A 114 9.61 -12.62 19.95
N GLY A 115 9.92 -13.84 19.48
CA GLY A 115 11.29 -14.34 19.34
C GLY A 115 11.81 -14.21 17.92
N LYS A 116 13.01 -14.72 17.69
CA LYS A 116 13.60 -14.83 16.35
C LYS A 116 12.81 -15.79 15.45
N GLY A 117 12.80 -15.52 14.15
CA GLY A 117 12.08 -16.25 13.11
C GLY A 117 10.59 -15.93 13.02
N VAL A 118 10.07 -14.99 13.82
CA VAL A 118 8.64 -14.61 13.80
C VAL A 118 8.37 -13.50 12.78
N MET A 119 9.29 -12.56 12.64
CA MET A 119 9.18 -11.41 11.75
C MET A 119 10.04 -11.60 10.50
N VAL A 120 9.75 -10.83 9.44
CA VAL A 120 10.59 -10.81 8.23
C VAL A 120 12.00 -10.32 8.55
N GLU A 121 12.98 -10.84 7.81
CA GLU A 121 14.41 -10.71 8.12
C GLU A 121 14.85 -9.25 8.36
N ALA A 122 14.42 -8.30 7.52
CA ALA A 122 14.78 -6.89 7.66
C ALA A 122 14.23 -6.27 8.96
N PHE A 123 12.99 -6.59 9.33
CA PHE A 123 12.38 -6.13 10.58
C PHE A 123 13.07 -6.74 11.79
N GLU A 124 13.33 -8.04 11.75
CA GLU A 124 14.02 -8.77 12.82
C GLU A 124 15.41 -8.20 13.05
N ASN A 125 16.22 -8.06 12.00
CA ASN A 125 17.57 -7.54 12.08
C ASN A 125 17.60 -6.14 12.72
N ALA A 126 16.65 -5.28 12.36
CA ALA A 126 16.52 -3.96 12.96
C ALA A 126 16.15 -4.06 14.45
N VAL A 127 15.09 -4.81 14.80
CA VAL A 127 14.65 -4.94 16.19
C VAL A 127 15.73 -5.49 17.11
N PHE A 128 16.46 -6.53 16.70
CA PHE A 128 17.50 -7.13 17.55
C PHE A 128 18.78 -6.28 17.63
N ALA A 129 18.94 -5.27 16.76
CA ALA A 129 20.03 -4.30 16.85
C ALA A 129 19.72 -3.10 17.78
N LEU A 130 18.44 -2.89 18.13
CA LEU A 130 18.00 -1.75 18.96
C LEU A 130 18.09 -2.04 20.46
N GLU A 131 18.46 -1.04 21.24
CA GLU A 131 18.35 -1.07 22.69
C GLU A 131 16.91 -0.82 23.16
N VAL A 132 16.59 -1.24 24.39
CA VAL A 132 15.28 -0.96 25.00
C VAL A 132 15.06 0.55 25.10
N GLY A 133 13.90 1.00 24.62
CA GLY A 133 13.53 2.42 24.51
C GLY A 133 14.02 3.10 23.22
N GLN A 134 14.84 2.43 22.40
CA GLN A 134 15.35 2.99 21.15
C GLN A 134 14.31 2.88 20.02
N ILE A 135 14.32 3.89 19.15
CA ILE A 135 13.54 3.95 17.91
C ILE A 135 14.50 3.74 16.73
N SER A 136 14.06 2.97 15.73
CA SER A 136 14.81 2.71 14.50
C SER A 136 14.83 3.90 13.54
N ASP A 137 15.77 3.88 12.61
CA ASP A 137 15.59 4.57 11.32
C ASP A 137 14.50 3.85 10.49
N LEU A 138 14.26 4.27 9.25
CA LEU A 138 13.32 3.57 8.37
C LEU A 138 13.84 2.18 8.01
N VAL A 139 13.00 1.17 8.26
CA VAL A 139 13.26 -0.22 7.93
C VAL A 139 12.38 -0.60 6.76
N GLU A 140 12.97 -0.88 5.60
CA GLU A 140 12.23 -1.32 4.41
C GLU A 140 11.97 -2.84 4.46
N THR A 141 10.74 -3.24 4.18
CA THR A 141 10.33 -4.64 3.95
C THR A 141 9.45 -4.73 2.70
N GLU A 142 9.02 -5.94 2.34
CA GLU A 142 8.03 -6.17 1.27
C GLU A 142 6.66 -5.50 1.56
N PHE A 143 6.35 -5.19 2.82
CA PHE A 143 5.10 -4.53 3.21
C PHE A 143 5.17 -3.00 3.10
N GLY A 144 6.37 -2.42 3.08
CA GLY A 144 6.59 -0.98 3.08
C GLY A 144 7.68 -0.55 4.06
N TYR A 145 7.51 0.61 4.69
CA TYR A 145 8.49 1.18 5.62
C TYR A 145 8.02 1.11 7.06
N HIS A 146 8.86 0.57 7.93
CA HIS A 146 8.59 0.43 9.34
C HIS A 146 9.43 1.43 10.14
N ILE A 147 8.80 2.06 11.13
CA ILE A 147 9.46 2.75 12.23
C ILE A 147 9.21 1.90 13.46
N ILE A 148 10.25 1.45 14.13
CA ILE A 148 10.16 0.43 15.18
C ILE A 148 10.67 1.00 16.49
N LYS A 149 9.99 0.69 17.59
CA LYS A 149 10.42 1.03 18.94
C LYS A 149 10.48 -0.24 19.78
N VAL A 150 11.63 -0.50 20.41
CA VAL A 150 11.76 -1.61 21.37
C VAL A 150 11.28 -1.14 22.74
N GLU A 151 10.31 -1.85 23.31
CA GLU A 151 9.71 -1.53 24.61
C GLU A 151 10.35 -2.32 25.74
N ASP A 152 10.68 -3.60 25.51
CA ASP A 152 11.27 -4.47 26.52
C ASP A 152 11.98 -5.68 25.90
N ARG A 153 12.79 -6.38 26.69
CA ARG A 153 13.43 -7.66 26.34
C ARG A 153 13.34 -8.62 27.51
N ARG A 154 13.10 -9.90 27.21
CA ARG A 154 13.11 -10.97 28.21
C ARG A 154 13.73 -12.24 27.67
N VAL A 155 14.15 -13.11 28.60
CA VAL A 155 14.63 -14.45 28.28
C VAL A 155 13.58 -15.45 28.77
N ASP A 156 13.14 -16.33 27.87
CA ASP A 156 12.24 -17.45 28.16
C ASP A 156 12.98 -18.77 27.85
N GLY A 157 13.54 -19.38 28.91
CA GLY A 157 14.46 -20.51 28.79
C GLY A 157 15.78 -20.10 28.13
N GLU A 158 16.07 -20.66 26.95
CA GLU A 158 17.25 -20.31 26.13
C GLU A 158 16.92 -19.29 25.03
N ASN A 159 15.65 -18.86 24.92
CA ASN A 159 15.19 -17.98 23.85
C ASN A 159 15.12 -16.52 24.32
N GLU A 160 15.70 -15.61 23.54
CA GLU A 160 15.46 -14.18 23.69
C GLU A 160 14.14 -13.80 23.03
N GLN A 161 13.32 -13.04 23.74
CA GLN A 161 12.12 -12.39 23.23
C GLN A 161 12.22 -10.88 23.39
N VAL A 162 11.69 -10.17 22.43
CA VAL A 162 11.65 -8.70 22.38
C VAL A 162 10.20 -8.26 22.29
N GLN A 163 9.84 -7.24 23.07
CA GLN A 163 8.60 -6.52 22.90
C GLN A 163 8.88 -5.27 22.08
N ALA A 164 8.13 -5.09 21.00
CA ALA A 164 8.27 -3.91 20.15
C ALA A 164 6.91 -3.37 19.71
N SER A 165 6.89 -2.07 19.45
CA SER A 165 5.81 -1.40 18.73
C SER A 165 6.32 -0.91 17.37
N HIS A 166 5.45 -0.79 16.38
CA HIS A 166 5.82 -0.24 15.08
C HIS A 166 4.75 0.65 14.45
N ILE A 167 5.20 1.49 13.52
CA ILE A 167 4.36 2.20 12.56
C ILE A 167 4.74 1.66 11.19
N LEU A 168 3.79 1.04 10.48
CA LEU A 168 3.97 0.61 9.09
C LEU A 168 3.38 1.67 8.17
N ILE A 169 4.16 2.15 7.22
CA ILE A 169 3.65 2.88 6.06
C ILE A 169 3.71 1.95 4.86
N ALA A 170 2.54 1.49 4.41
CA ALA A 170 2.46 0.48 3.36
C ALA A 170 2.81 1.07 1.99
N SER A 171 3.58 0.32 1.20
CA SER A 171 4.01 0.77 -0.14
C SER A 171 2.90 0.70 -1.18
N GLU A 172 1.95 -0.22 -1.06
CA GLU A 172 0.92 -0.46 -2.09
C GLU A 172 -0.52 -0.17 -1.65
N ASN A 173 -0.78 -0.07 -0.33
CA ASN A 173 -2.14 0.02 0.20
C ASN A 173 -2.90 1.26 -0.32
N ASP A 174 -2.23 2.42 -0.38
CA ASP A 174 -2.85 3.68 -0.82
C ASP A 174 -3.32 3.63 -2.29
N PHE A 175 -2.70 2.82 -3.14
CA PHE A 175 -3.07 2.68 -4.56
C PHE A 175 -4.23 1.72 -4.76
N ALA A 176 -4.28 0.62 -3.99
CA ALA A 176 -5.40 -0.31 -3.99
C ALA A 176 -6.68 0.36 -3.46
N VAL A 177 -6.59 1.09 -2.34
CA VAL A 177 -7.73 1.82 -1.75
C VAL A 177 -8.26 2.89 -2.70
N PHE A 178 -7.39 3.68 -3.31
CA PHE A 178 -7.80 4.72 -4.27
C PHE A 178 -8.63 4.16 -5.44
N PHE A 179 -8.24 2.98 -5.95
CA PHE A 179 -8.95 2.37 -7.08
C PHE A 179 -10.35 1.90 -6.69
N GLU A 180 -10.49 1.32 -5.50
CA GLU A 180 -11.80 0.90 -4.98
C GLU A 180 -12.71 2.11 -4.69
N ASP A 181 -12.18 3.19 -4.12
CA ASP A 181 -12.91 4.44 -3.94
C ASP A 181 -13.37 5.04 -5.28
N TYR A 182 -12.49 5.06 -6.28
CA TYR A 182 -12.82 5.56 -7.62
C TYR A 182 -13.96 4.76 -8.29
N LYS A 183 -13.92 3.42 -8.20
CA LYS A 183 -15.03 2.57 -8.68
C LYS A 183 -16.34 2.88 -7.96
N ASN A 184 -16.29 3.11 -6.65
CA ASN A 184 -17.46 3.46 -5.84
C ASN A 184 -18.05 4.82 -6.25
N GLU A 185 -17.21 5.83 -6.49
CA GLU A 185 -17.63 7.17 -6.91
C GLU A 185 -18.35 7.18 -8.27
N LEU A 186 -17.92 6.31 -9.20
CA LEU A 186 -18.56 6.17 -10.51
C LEU A 186 -19.97 5.57 -10.46
N LYS A 187 -20.48 5.19 -9.26
CA LYS A 187 -21.82 4.62 -9.04
C LYS A 187 -22.12 3.47 -10.01
N ILE A 188 -21.11 2.65 -10.29
CA ILE A 188 -21.20 1.49 -11.19
C ILE A 188 -22.24 0.55 -10.60
N LYS A 189 -23.42 0.48 -11.22
CA LYS A 189 -24.62 -0.10 -10.60
C LYS A 189 -24.54 -1.62 -10.37
N ASN A 190 -23.61 -2.32 -11.02
CA ASN A 190 -23.56 -3.78 -11.05
C ASN A 190 -22.13 -4.36 -11.03
N PHE A 191 -21.23 -3.87 -10.17
CA PHE A 191 -19.97 -4.58 -9.95
C PHE A 191 -20.25 -5.84 -9.11
N ILE A 192 -20.44 -7.00 -9.76
CA ILE A 192 -20.40 -8.28 -9.06
C ILE A 192 -18.91 -8.61 -8.87
N SER A 193 -18.38 -8.36 -7.68
CA SER A 193 -17.09 -8.94 -7.27
C SER A 193 -17.24 -10.46 -7.29
N LYS A 194 -16.45 -11.15 -8.12
CA LYS A 194 -16.23 -12.59 -7.95
C LYS A 194 -15.13 -12.82 -6.93
#